data_AF-A0A7V3PP90-F1
#
_entry.id   AF-A0A7V3PP90-F1
#
_cell.length_a   1.000
_cell.length_b   1.000
_cell.length_c   1.000
_cell.angle_alpha   90.00
_cell.angle_beta   90.00
_cell.angle_gamma   90.00
#
_symmetry.space_group_name_H-M   'P 1'
#
loop_
_entity.id
_entity.type
_entity.pdbx_description
1 polymer ?
#
loop_
_entity_poly.entity_id
_entity_poly.type
_entity_poly.pdbx_seq_one_letter_code
_entity_poly.pdbx_strand_id
1 'polypeptide(L)'
;MISAIEARRYRCLRSVSQTLSPFQILVGPNASGKTTFLDVLALVRDVLEAGPLEAVARRTDNFADLLWGRMGSDFELAVEASLPDDIAQRLNGRRYTLLRYELKMGLHLATAEVGILWENVTLLSQTRCHLPDPNLFPEILPAEAELATRRARPGSRTIVRKAPDRDDHFYSEVTSEAGKGWMPSFRLGHGKSALANLPDDETRFPATTWFRSMVRDGVQSLVLNSQAMRRPSPPGQGRSFRPDGSNLPWVIERLKSDHPDRFAQWLQHVQTALPDLIGIETVERPEDRHRYLMVRFANGETVPSWGVSDGTLRLLALTLPAYLPDIGGIYLIEEPENGIHPQAVETVYQALSSVYNAQLLVASHSPVLLANARLREVLCFGRTRDGATAIVRGDQHPRLKEWHDSANIGLLLASGVL
;
A
#
# COMPACT_ATOMS: atom_id res chain seq x y z
N MET A 1 -9.44 -4.16 -3.28
CA MET A 1 -8.63 -2.98 -2.91
C MET A 1 -8.82 -2.66 -1.44
N ILE A 2 -7.83 -2.05 -0.78
CA ILE A 2 -7.96 -1.54 0.59
C ILE A 2 -8.83 -0.28 0.57
N SER A 3 -9.88 -0.26 1.37
CA SER A 3 -10.82 0.86 1.48
C SER A 3 -10.60 1.71 2.71
N ALA A 4 -9.98 1.18 3.77
CA ALA A 4 -9.64 1.95 4.96
C ALA A 4 -8.50 1.35 5.78
N ILE A 5 -7.81 2.21 6.51
CA ILE A 5 -6.79 1.86 7.51
C ILE A 5 -7.16 2.54 8.84
N GLU A 6 -7.07 1.78 9.93
CA GLU A 6 -7.05 2.29 11.29
C GLU A 6 -5.77 1.84 11.99
N ALA A 7 -5.17 2.74 12.76
CA ALA A 7 -3.99 2.44 13.56
C ALA A 7 -4.08 3.15 14.90
N ARG A 8 -3.69 2.45 15.98
CA ARG A 8 -3.69 2.98 17.33
C ARG A 8 -2.43 2.57 18.06
N ARG A 9 -1.88 3.53 18.79
CA ARG A 9 -0.64 3.36 19.56
C ARG A 9 0.56 2.86 18.73
N TYR A 10 0.56 3.06 17.41
CA TYR A 10 1.62 2.59 16.51
C TYR A 10 2.54 3.74 16.10
N ARG A 11 3.79 3.76 16.59
CA ARG A 11 4.79 4.81 16.34
C ARG A 11 4.22 6.22 16.55
N CYS A 12 4.04 7.03 15.50
CA CYS A 12 3.44 8.37 15.61
C CYS A 12 1.90 8.39 15.43
N LEU A 13 1.29 7.25 15.12
CA LEU A 13 -0.15 7.09 14.95
C LEU A 13 -0.80 6.76 16.30
N ARG A 14 -1.11 7.80 17.09
CA ARG A 14 -1.83 7.63 18.36
C ARG A 14 -3.21 7.01 18.15
N SER A 15 -4.00 7.58 17.25
CA SER A 15 -5.31 7.09 16.83
C SER A 15 -5.65 7.67 15.47
N VAL A 16 -5.53 6.86 14.42
CA VAL A 16 -5.80 7.23 13.04
C VAL A 16 -6.90 6.34 12.48
N SER A 17 -7.81 6.95 11.71
CA SER A 17 -8.85 6.26 10.95
C SER A 17 -9.02 7.00 9.64
N GLN A 18 -8.71 6.34 8.53
CA GLN A 18 -8.66 6.98 7.21
C GLN A 18 -9.17 6.04 6.13
N THR A 19 -10.08 6.53 5.29
CA THR A 19 -10.54 5.84 4.08
C THR A 19 -9.57 6.10 2.91
N LEU A 20 -9.44 5.13 2.02
CA LEU A 20 -8.52 5.15 0.87
C LEU A 20 -9.25 5.00 -0.46
N SER A 21 -8.70 5.64 -1.48
CA SER A 21 -9.05 5.51 -2.90
C SER A 21 -8.04 4.61 -3.64
N PRO A 22 -8.31 4.20 -4.88
CA PRO A 22 -7.35 3.46 -5.71
C PRO A 22 -6.03 4.20 -5.93
N PHE A 23 -6.05 5.53 -6.04
CA PHE A 23 -4.86 6.36 -6.11
C PHE A 23 -4.92 7.43 -5.02
N GLN A 24 -3.89 7.49 -4.19
CA GLN A 24 -3.83 8.39 -3.05
C GLN A 24 -2.42 8.96 -2.88
N ILE A 25 -2.31 10.28 -2.69
CA ILE A 25 -1.05 10.97 -2.42
C ILE A 25 -1.04 11.46 -0.98
N LEU A 26 -0.06 11.02 -0.20
CA LEU A 26 0.15 11.37 1.19
C LEU A 26 1.13 12.55 1.25
N VAL A 27 0.71 13.65 1.88
CA VAL A 27 1.43 14.93 1.90
C VAL A 27 1.47 15.48 3.31
N GLY A 28 2.55 16.15 3.66
CA GLY A 28 2.68 16.89 4.92
C GLY A 28 4.16 17.04 5.31
N PRO A 29 4.48 17.75 6.38
CA PRO A 29 5.85 18.00 6.80
C PRO A 29 6.62 16.70 7.12
N ASN A 30 7.94 16.81 7.22
CA ASN A 30 8.76 15.70 7.69
C ASN A 30 8.31 15.25 9.08
N ALA A 31 8.40 13.94 9.33
CA ALA A 31 7.92 13.32 10.57
C ALA A 31 6.41 13.50 10.87
N SER A 32 5.58 13.81 9.88
CA SER A 32 4.11 13.86 10.04
C SER A 32 3.44 12.48 10.09
N GLY A 33 4.18 11.40 9.77
CA GLY A 33 3.70 10.02 9.87
C GLY A 33 3.33 9.33 8.55
N LYS A 34 3.65 9.92 7.39
CA LYS A 34 3.39 9.32 6.06
C LYS A 34 4.01 7.93 5.90
N THR A 35 5.32 7.80 6.09
CA THR A 35 6.04 6.51 6.04
C THR A 35 5.49 5.53 7.07
N THR A 36 5.13 5.99 8.28
CA THR A 36 4.51 5.13 9.30
C THR A 36 3.13 4.64 8.86
N PHE A 37 2.34 5.46 8.16
CA PHE A 37 1.03 5.07 7.64
C PHE A 37 1.14 4.04 6.51
N LEU A 38 2.08 4.22 5.57
CA LEU A 38 2.39 3.19 4.56
C LEU A 38 2.86 1.88 5.21
N ASP A 39 3.70 2.01 6.24
CA ASP A 39 4.25 0.88 6.98
C ASP A 39 3.19 0.03 7.71
N VAL A 40 1.99 0.56 7.97
CA VAL A 40 0.88 -0.26 8.51
C VAL A 40 0.57 -1.44 7.58
N LEU A 41 0.47 -1.21 6.27
CA LEU A 41 0.20 -2.27 5.30
C LEU A 41 1.40 -3.20 5.13
N ALA A 42 2.61 -2.63 5.09
CA ALA A 42 3.84 -3.42 5.01
C ALA A 42 4.00 -4.33 6.23
N LEU A 43 3.64 -3.85 7.43
CA LEU A 43 3.73 -4.61 8.67
C LEU A 43 2.71 -5.75 8.68
N VAL A 44 1.47 -5.48 8.29
CA VAL A 44 0.45 -6.54 8.19
C VAL A 44 0.90 -7.61 7.19
N ARG A 45 1.44 -7.22 6.03
CA ARG A 45 2.02 -8.17 5.06
C ARG A 45 3.12 -9.02 5.71
N ASP A 46 4.11 -8.40 6.34
CA ASP A 46 5.24 -9.11 6.94
C ASP A 46 4.79 -10.07 8.06
N VAL A 47 3.78 -9.69 8.84
CA VAL A 47 3.17 -10.56 9.87
C VAL A 47 2.52 -11.80 9.23
N LEU A 48 1.84 -11.64 8.10
CA LEU A 48 1.20 -12.75 7.38
C LEU A 48 2.20 -13.63 6.62
N GLU A 49 3.33 -13.07 6.18
CA GLU A 49 4.37 -13.77 5.44
C GLU A 49 5.33 -14.52 6.36
N ALA A 50 5.91 -13.83 7.33
CA ALA A 50 7.02 -14.33 8.14
C ALA A 50 6.71 -14.46 9.64
N GLY A 51 5.56 -13.95 10.08
CA GLY A 51 5.14 -13.95 11.49
C GLY A 51 5.51 -12.67 12.25
N PRO A 52 4.98 -12.49 13.48
CA PRO A 52 5.08 -11.24 14.23
C PRO A 52 6.51 -10.88 14.64
N LEU A 53 7.33 -11.86 15.03
CA LEU A 53 8.69 -11.61 15.48
C LEU A 53 9.57 -11.06 14.35
N GLU A 54 9.57 -11.75 13.20
CA GLU A 54 10.34 -11.33 12.02
C GLU A 54 9.83 -9.99 11.46
N ALA A 55 8.51 -9.79 11.47
CA ALA A 55 7.91 -8.53 11.04
C ALA A 55 8.37 -7.34 11.90
N VAL A 56 8.59 -7.55 13.21
CA VAL A 56 9.18 -6.52 14.09
C VAL A 56 10.68 -6.38 13.84
N ALA A 57 11.42 -7.48 13.71
CA ALA A 57 12.87 -7.46 13.48
C ALA A 57 13.27 -6.72 12.19
N ARG A 58 12.44 -6.81 11.13
CA ARG A 58 12.62 -6.02 9.89
C ARG A 58 12.56 -4.50 10.10
N ARG A 59 12.04 -4.04 11.24
CA ARG A 59 11.78 -2.62 11.54
C ARG A 59 12.64 -2.08 12.67
N THR A 60 12.85 -2.86 13.72
CA THR A 60 13.59 -2.46 14.91
C THR A 60 13.96 -3.68 15.76
N ASP A 61 15.08 -3.57 16.47
CA ASP A 61 15.48 -4.53 17.49
C ASP A 61 14.69 -4.35 18.80
N ASN A 62 14.05 -3.19 19.00
CA ASN A 62 13.30 -2.86 20.21
C ASN A 62 11.82 -2.60 19.92
N PHE A 63 10.95 -3.50 20.41
CA PHE A 63 9.50 -3.40 20.23
C PHE A 63 8.93 -2.06 20.72
N ALA A 64 9.51 -1.45 21.75
CA ALA A 64 9.04 -0.16 22.26
C ALA A 64 9.10 0.95 21.20
N ASP A 65 9.96 0.83 20.18
CA ASP A 65 10.06 1.82 19.10
C ASP A 65 8.86 1.76 18.13
N LEU A 66 8.09 0.67 18.16
CA LEU A 66 6.82 0.55 17.44
C LEU A 66 5.64 1.13 18.23
N LEU A 67 5.82 1.44 19.51
CA LEU A 67 4.76 1.95 20.38
C LEU A 67 4.70 3.46 20.37
N TRP A 68 3.49 4.00 20.48
CA TRP A 68 3.28 5.43 20.64
C TRP A 68 3.98 5.96 21.89
N GLY A 69 4.90 6.91 21.67
CA GLY A 69 5.73 7.49 22.74
C GLY A 69 6.64 6.48 23.45
N ARG A 70 6.89 5.30 22.86
CA ARG A 70 7.58 4.17 23.51
C ARG A 70 6.94 3.73 24.83
N MET A 71 5.63 3.94 24.93
CA MET A 71 4.83 3.72 26.13
C MET A 71 3.77 2.64 25.88
N GLY A 72 3.49 1.86 26.93
CA GLY A 72 2.52 0.76 26.87
C GLY A 72 3.16 -0.57 26.49
N SER A 73 2.32 -1.55 26.17
CA SER A 73 2.73 -2.93 25.86
C SER A 73 2.21 -3.45 24.53
N ASP A 74 1.38 -2.67 23.82
CA ASP A 74 0.68 -3.11 22.63
C ASP A 74 0.24 -1.95 21.72
N PHE A 75 0.00 -2.30 20.45
CA PHE A 75 -0.63 -1.44 19.46
C PHE A 75 -1.65 -2.23 18.64
N GLU A 76 -2.57 -1.50 17.99
CA GLU A 76 -3.68 -2.08 17.25
C GLU A 76 -3.72 -1.52 15.83
N LEU A 77 -3.90 -2.40 14.86
CA LEU A 77 -4.06 -2.08 13.45
C LEU A 77 -5.36 -2.69 12.94
N ALA A 78 -6.02 -2.00 12.02
CA ALA A 78 -7.09 -2.60 11.24
C ALA A 78 -7.04 -2.13 9.78
N VAL A 79 -7.38 -3.06 8.90
CA VAL A 79 -7.37 -2.87 7.45
C VAL A 79 -8.71 -3.35 6.91
N GLU A 80 -9.42 -2.48 6.20
CA GLU A 80 -10.65 -2.82 5.49
C GLU A 80 -10.38 -2.94 4.01
N ALA A 81 -10.98 -3.93 3.35
CA ALA A 81 -10.91 -4.11 1.91
C ALA A 81 -12.28 -4.37 1.31
N SER A 82 -12.52 -3.78 0.13
CA SER A 82 -13.72 -4.04 -0.68
C SER A 82 -13.57 -5.37 -1.41
N LEU A 83 -14.59 -6.22 -1.25
CA LEU A 83 -14.64 -7.53 -1.88
C LEU A 83 -14.89 -7.38 -3.39
N PRO A 84 -14.12 -8.08 -4.23
CA PRO A 84 -14.44 -8.26 -5.65
C PRO A 84 -15.83 -8.85 -5.85
N ASP A 85 -16.49 -8.48 -6.95
CA ASP A 85 -17.87 -8.91 -7.23
C ASP A 85 -18.02 -10.43 -7.35
N ASP A 86 -17.02 -11.11 -7.90
CA ASP A 86 -16.98 -12.57 -8.03
C ASP A 86 -16.91 -13.27 -6.67
N ILE A 87 -16.16 -12.71 -5.73
CA ILE A 87 -16.06 -13.22 -4.35
C ILE A 87 -17.33 -12.90 -3.58
N ALA A 88 -17.82 -11.67 -3.68
CA ALA A 88 -19.06 -11.23 -3.02
C ALA A 88 -20.27 -12.08 -3.47
N GLN A 89 -20.29 -12.56 -4.72
CA GLN A 89 -21.32 -13.47 -5.23
C GLN A 89 -21.26 -14.88 -4.63
N ARG A 90 -20.07 -15.37 -4.28
CA ARG A 90 -19.89 -16.67 -3.61
C ARG A 90 -20.34 -16.65 -2.15
N LEU A 91 -20.52 -15.46 -1.57
CA LEU A 91 -21.05 -15.28 -0.21
C LEU A 91 -22.58 -15.27 -0.24
N ASN A 92 -23.20 -15.99 0.70
CA ASN A 92 -24.66 -16.14 0.88
C ASN A 92 -25.49 -14.85 0.62
N GLY A 93 -25.88 -14.62 -0.63
CA GLY A 93 -26.81 -13.56 -1.04
C GLY A 93 -26.25 -12.13 -1.05
N ARG A 94 -24.95 -11.90 -1.31
CA ARG A 94 -24.33 -10.55 -1.43
C ARG A 94 -24.53 -9.64 -0.20
N ARG A 95 -24.72 -10.20 0.99
CA ARG A 95 -24.96 -9.42 2.21
C ARG A 95 -23.72 -8.62 2.66
N TYR A 96 -22.53 -9.10 2.32
CA TYR A 96 -21.26 -8.53 2.73
C TYR A 96 -20.52 -7.97 1.52
N THR A 97 -20.02 -6.74 1.65
CA THR A 97 -19.31 -5.99 0.60
C THR A 97 -17.87 -5.72 0.99
N LEU A 98 -17.53 -5.89 2.28
CA LEU A 98 -16.26 -5.51 2.87
C LEU A 98 -15.75 -6.63 3.77
N LEU A 99 -14.44 -6.75 3.85
CA LEU A 99 -13.74 -7.56 4.84
C LEU A 99 -12.83 -6.66 5.67
N ARG A 100 -12.91 -6.79 6.99
CA ARG A 100 -12.07 -6.08 7.94
C ARG A 100 -11.17 -7.05 8.68
N TYR A 101 -9.88 -6.81 8.61
CA TYR A 101 -8.85 -7.49 9.39
C TYR A 101 -8.41 -6.58 10.53
N GLU A 102 -8.35 -7.11 11.73
CA GLU A 102 -7.94 -6.38 12.93
C GLU A 102 -6.85 -7.18 13.65
N LEU A 103 -5.77 -6.51 14.04
CA LEU A 103 -4.56 -7.10 14.60
C LEU A 103 -4.11 -6.28 15.81
N LYS A 104 -3.92 -6.94 16.95
CA LYS A 104 -3.29 -6.37 18.15
C LYS A 104 -1.99 -7.12 18.41
N MET A 105 -0.89 -6.39 18.33
CA MET A 105 0.44 -6.92 18.66
C MET A 105 0.95 -6.30 19.94
N GLY A 106 1.67 -7.10 20.73
CA GLY A 106 2.20 -6.64 21.99
C GLY A 106 3.18 -7.62 22.61
N LEU A 107 3.71 -7.23 23.77
CA LEU A 107 4.52 -8.09 24.61
C LEU A 107 3.61 -9.00 25.43
N HIS A 108 3.83 -10.31 25.32
CA HIS A 108 3.10 -11.28 26.12
C HIS A 108 3.54 -11.20 27.59
N LEU A 109 2.57 -11.05 28.51
CA LEU A 109 2.86 -10.79 29.92
C LEU A 109 3.70 -11.89 30.59
N ALA A 110 3.56 -13.14 30.16
CA ALA A 110 4.26 -14.27 30.79
C ALA A 110 5.68 -14.52 30.23
N THR A 111 5.93 -14.20 28.96
CA THR A 111 7.18 -14.55 28.27
C THR A 111 8.01 -13.34 27.88
N ALA A 112 7.44 -12.12 27.96
CA ALA A 112 8.01 -10.88 27.44
C ALA A 112 8.36 -10.95 25.93
N GLU A 113 7.81 -11.93 25.22
CA GLU A 113 8.01 -12.08 23.78
C GLU A 113 6.99 -11.26 23.00
N VAL A 114 7.41 -10.76 21.84
CA VAL A 114 6.51 -10.12 20.88
C VAL A 114 5.60 -11.17 20.27
N GLY A 115 4.29 -10.89 20.25
CA GLY A 115 3.33 -11.77 19.61
C GLY A 115 2.01 -11.10 19.29
N ILE A 116 1.12 -11.90 18.70
CA ILE A 116 -0.25 -11.51 18.39
C ILE A 116 -1.10 -11.76 19.63
N LEU A 117 -1.54 -10.67 20.26
CA LEU A 117 -2.44 -10.73 21.41
C LEU A 117 -3.88 -10.96 20.97
N TRP A 118 -4.28 -10.34 19.86
CA TRP A 118 -5.63 -10.50 19.34
C TRP A 118 -5.64 -10.33 17.83
N GLU A 119 -6.44 -11.14 17.15
CA GLU A 119 -6.57 -11.10 15.71
C GLU A 119 -7.97 -11.52 15.30
N ASN A 120 -8.57 -10.76 14.38
CA ASN A 120 -9.96 -10.92 14.01
C ASN A 120 -10.16 -10.61 12.53
N VAL A 121 -10.93 -11.47 11.85
CA VAL A 121 -11.40 -11.22 10.48
C VAL A 121 -12.91 -11.16 10.52
N THR A 122 -13.49 -10.05 10.04
CA THR A 122 -14.93 -9.81 10.07
C THR A 122 -15.42 -9.38 8.68
N LEU A 123 -16.46 -10.05 8.19
CA LEU A 123 -17.23 -9.62 7.02
C LEU A 123 -18.22 -8.53 7.43
N LEU A 124 -18.30 -7.47 6.63
CA LEU A 124 -19.10 -6.27 6.88
C LEU A 124 -19.99 -5.95 5.67
N SER A 125 -21.18 -5.41 5.95
CA SER A 125 -22.10 -4.86 4.94
C SER A 125 -21.85 -3.39 4.65
N GLN A 126 -21.21 -2.66 5.59
CA GLN A 126 -20.89 -1.24 5.49
C GLN A 126 -19.55 -0.96 6.21
N THR A 127 -18.87 0.08 5.77
CA THR A 127 -17.59 0.56 6.34
C THR A 127 -17.74 0.85 7.83
N ARG A 128 -16.78 0.35 8.63
CA ARG A 128 -16.71 0.61 10.08
C ARG A 128 -15.81 1.80 10.42
N CYS A 129 -14.92 2.17 9.50
CA CYS A 129 -14.05 3.34 9.59
C CYS A 129 -14.84 4.60 9.96
N HIS A 130 -14.43 5.27 11.05
CA HIS A 130 -15.02 6.53 11.49
C HIS A 130 -14.03 7.66 11.23
N LEU A 131 -14.32 8.46 10.21
CA LEU A 131 -13.48 9.59 9.87
C LEU A 131 -13.60 10.68 10.95
N PRO A 132 -12.47 11.25 11.42
CA PRO A 132 -12.48 12.37 12.34
C PRO A 132 -13.18 13.59 11.71
N ASP A 133 -13.75 14.47 12.53
CA ASP A 133 -14.32 15.74 12.06
C ASP A 133 -13.21 16.59 11.40
N PRO A 134 -13.31 16.89 10.10
CA PRO A 134 -12.29 17.65 9.39
C PRO A 134 -12.03 19.04 9.98
N ASN A 135 -13.03 19.66 10.63
CA ASN A 135 -12.91 20.99 11.23
C ASN A 135 -11.97 21.02 12.44
N LEU A 136 -11.70 19.86 13.04
CA LEU A 136 -10.81 19.75 14.18
C LEU A 136 -9.35 19.60 13.77
N PHE A 137 -9.04 19.42 12.48
CA PHE A 137 -7.67 19.24 12.01
C PHE A 137 -6.78 20.46 12.34
N PRO A 138 -5.56 20.27 12.89
CA PRO A 138 -4.88 19.00 13.16
C PRO A 138 -5.12 18.42 14.56
N GLU A 139 -6.00 18.98 15.38
CA GLU A 139 -6.35 18.42 16.69
C GLU A 139 -7.15 17.10 16.53
N ILE A 140 -6.85 16.11 17.38
CA ILE A 140 -7.47 14.78 17.34
C ILE A 140 -8.31 14.60 18.60
N LEU A 141 -9.56 14.14 18.43
CA LEU A 141 -10.43 13.75 19.54
C LEU A 141 -9.83 12.56 20.32
N PRO A 142 -10.11 12.43 21.64
CA PRO A 142 -9.63 11.29 22.41
C PRO A 142 -10.06 9.96 21.78
N ALA A 143 -9.14 8.98 21.79
CA ALA A 143 -9.37 7.67 21.20
C ALA A 143 -10.58 6.97 21.85
N GLU A 144 -11.50 6.47 21.03
CA GLU A 144 -12.58 5.57 21.48
C GLU A 144 -12.04 4.24 22.03
N ALA A 145 -12.92 3.43 22.64
CA ALA A 145 -12.66 2.06 23.12
C ALA A 145 -11.82 1.20 22.16
N GLU A 146 -10.96 0.32 22.71
CA GLU A 146 -10.05 -0.57 21.97
C GLU A 146 -10.71 -1.26 20.76
N LEU A 147 -10.01 -1.36 19.63
CA LEU A 147 -10.52 -2.02 18.42
C LEU A 147 -10.96 -3.45 18.75
N ALA A 148 -10.16 -4.15 19.55
CA ALA A 148 -10.43 -5.51 20.02
C ALA A 148 -11.71 -5.67 20.85
N THR A 149 -12.20 -4.58 21.46
CA THR A 149 -13.39 -4.58 22.34
C THR A 149 -14.65 -4.04 21.68
N ARG A 150 -14.56 -3.55 20.43
CA ARG A 150 -15.71 -3.02 19.70
C ARG A 150 -16.71 -4.15 19.43
N ARG A 151 -17.91 -4.05 20.04
CA ARG A 151 -19.00 -5.02 19.86
C ARG A 151 -19.30 -5.27 18.38
N ALA A 152 -19.66 -6.51 18.05
CA ALA A 152 -20.19 -6.85 16.73
C ALA A 152 -21.39 -5.94 16.41
N ARG A 153 -21.40 -5.32 15.23
CA ARG A 153 -22.50 -4.45 14.78
C ARG A 153 -23.52 -5.32 14.03
N PRO A 154 -24.81 -4.94 14.01
CA PRO A 154 -25.79 -5.58 13.14
C PRO A 154 -25.24 -5.64 11.70
N GLY A 155 -25.31 -6.81 11.06
CA GLY A 155 -24.79 -6.99 9.70
C GLY A 155 -23.27 -7.21 9.59
N SER A 156 -22.62 -7.65 10.67
CA SER A 156 -21.23 -8.15 10.67
C SER A 156 -21.17 -9.64 11.02
N ARG A 157 -20.16 -10.35 10.48
CA ARG A 157 -19.91 -11.77 10.78
C ARG A 157 -18.42 -12.01 10.98
N THR A 158 -18.04 -12.51 12.16
CA THR A 158 -16.66 -12.90 12.47
C THR A 158 -16.35 -14.27 11.86
N ILE A 159 -15.23 -14.35 11.15
CA ILE A 159 -14.76 -15.53 10.41
C ILE A 159 -13.55 -16.16 11.10
N VAL A 160 -12.57 -15.33 11.47
CA VAL A 160 -11.39 -15.76 12.21
C VAL A 160 -11.38 -15.01 13.52
N ARG A 161 -11.17 -15.73 14.63
CA ARG A 161 -11.00 -15.12 15.96
C ARG A 161 -9.88 -15.80 16.71
N LYS A 162 -8.88 -15.00 17.08
CA LYS A 162 -7.77 -15.36 17.95
C LYS A 162 -7.76 -14.43 19.16
N ALA A 163 -7.60 -15.01 20.34
CA ALA A 163 -7.50 -14.30 21.61
C ALA A 163 -6.40 -14.93 22.46
N PRO A 164 -5.84 -14.21 23.44
CA PRO A 164 -4.79 -14.74 24.29
C PRO A 164 -5.26 -16.00 25.02
N ASP A 165 -4.38 -17.00 25.10
CA ASP A 165 -4.58 -18.27 25.82
C ASP A 165 -5.81 -19.11 25.42
N ARG A 166 -6.49 -18.73 24.34
CA ARG A 166 -7.64 -19.46 23.77
C ARG A 166 -7.25 -20.16 22.48
N ASP A 167 -8.11 -21.06 22.05
CA ASP A 167 -7.95 -21.67 20.74
C ASP A 167 -8.37 -20.68 19.65
N ASP A 168 -7.76 -20.84 18.48
CA ASP A 168 -8.05 -20.10 17.27
C ASP A 168 -9.30 -20.69 16.62
N HIS A 169 -10.33 -19.85 16.45
CA HIS A 169 -11.62 -20.26 15.93
C HIS A 169 -11.81 -19.80 14.49
N PHE A 170 -12.28 -20.73 13.65
CA PHE A 170 -12.56 -20.51 12.23
C PHE A 170 -14.03 -20.84 11.93
N TYR A 171 -14.75 -19.89 11.34
CA TYR A 171 -16.17 -20.01 11.00
C TYR A 171 -16.35 -19.91 9.49
N SER A 172 -16.99 -20.91 8.86
CA SER A 172 -17.28 -20.88 7.42
C SER A 172 -18.01 -19.60 7.00
N GLU A 173 -17.64 -19.03 5.85
CA GLU A 173 -18.25 -17.83 5.28
C GLU A 173 -19.58 -18.15 4.57
N VAL A 174 -19.69 -19.36 4.01
CA VAL A 174 -20.76 -19.81 3.11
C VAL A 174 -21.89 -20.53 3.85
N THR A 175 -21.71 -20.94 5.11
CA THR A 175 -22.78 -21.64 5.85
C THR A 175 -23.68 -20.65 6.59
N SER A 176 -25.00 -20.80 6.51
CA SER A 176 -26.00 -19.86 7.08
C SER A 176 -26.34 -20.10 8.57
N GLU A 177 -26.03 -21.27 9.12
CA GLU A 177 -26.27 -21.59 10.53
C GLU A 177 -25.06 -21.22 11.41
N ALA A 178 -25.26 -20.31 12.38
CA ALA A 178 -24.28 -20.07 13.44
C ALA A 178 -24.13 -21.34 14.29
N GLY A 179 -22.99 -22.02 14.19
CA GLY A 179 -22.67 -23.20 15.01
C GLY A 179 -22.63 -24.54 14.27
N LYS A 180 -23.08 -24.64 13.02
CA LYS A 180 -22.84 -25.83 12.17
C LYS A 180 -21.92 -25.46 11.01
N GLY A 181 -20.74 -26.08 10.97
CA GLY A 181 -19.60 -25.66 10.14
C GLY A 181 -18.34 -25.36 10.95
N TRP A 182 -18.31 -25.76 12.22
CA TRP A 182 -17.14 -25.66 13.10
C TRP A 182 -15.99 -26.50 12.54
N MET A 183 -14.87 -25.84 12.28
CA MET A 183 -13.59 -26.52 12.08
C MET A 183 -12.95 -26.76 13.45
N PRO A 184 -12.08 -27.78 13.59
CA PRO A 184 -11.31 -27.97 14.81
C PRO A 184 -10.62 -26.67 15.19
N SER A 185 -10.72 -26.27 16.45
CA SER A 185 -9.97 -25.14 16.95
C SER A 185 -8.50 -25.58 17.09
N PHE A 186 -7.59 -24.73 16.61
CA PHE A 186 -6.15 -24.98 16.68
C PHE A 186 -5.54 -24.02 17.70
N ARG A 187 -4.50 -24.45 18.42
CA ARG A 187 -3.73 -23.55 19.29
C ARG A 187 -2.41 -23.23 18.59
N LEU A 188 -2.39 -22.16 17.79
CA LEU A 188 -1.19 -21.75 17.05
C LEU A 188 -0.16 -21.01 17.93
N GLY A 189 -0.56 -20.59 19.13
CA GLY A 189 0.25 -19.75 20.03
C GLY A 189 0.25 -18.28 19.61
N HIS A 190 1.03 -17.43 20.30
CA HIS A 190 1.15 -15.99 20.02
C HIS A 190 2.09 -15.68 18.84
N GLY A 191 2.98 -16.60 18.48
CA GLY A 191 3.98 -16.42 17.42
C GLY A 191 3.48 -16.68 16.00
N LYS A 192 2.20 -17.01 15.81
CA LYS A 192 1.62 -17.33 14.49
C LYS A 192 0.27 -16.64 14.30
N SER A 193 0.07 -16.05 13.12
CA SER A 193 -1.21 -15.47 12.71
C SER A 193 -2.22 -16.57 12.36
N ALA A 194 -3.44 -16.44 12.89
CA ALA A 194 -4.57 -17.28 12.53
C ALA A 194 -5.02 -17.04 11.09
N LEU A 195 -4.98 -15.79 10.60
CA LEU A 195 -5.24 -15.52 9.18
C LEU A 195 -4.21 -16.19 8.28
N ALA A 196 -2.91 -16.10 8.61
CA ALA A 196 -1.85 -16.73 7.83
C ALA A 196 -2.01 -18.26 7.73
N ASN A 197 -2.42 -18.89 8.84
CA ASN A 197 -2.62 -20.34 8.96
C ASN A 197 -4.07 -20.78 8.69
N LEU A 198 -4.88 -19.93 8.05
CA LEU A 198 -6.22 -20.31 7.60
C LEU A 198 -6.12 -21.52 6.64
N PRO A 199 -6.97 -22.54 6.80
CA PRO A 199 -7.07 -23.65 5.85
C PRO A 199 -7.36 -23.16 4.43
N ASP A 200 -6.64 -23.70 3.45
CA ASP A 200 -6.77 -23.36 2.03
C ASP A 200 -8.02 -24.00 1.38
N ASP A 201 -9.19 -23.76 1.97
CA ASP A 201 -10.48 -24.22 1.47
C ASP A 201 -11.30 -23.04 0.94
N GLU A 202 -11.12 -22.72 -0.35
CA GLU A 202 -11.85 -21.65 -1.05
C GLU A 202 -13.36 -21.89 -1.11
N THR A 203 -13.83 -23.13 -0.90
CA THR A 203 -15.27 -23.42 -0.86
C THR A 203 -15.90 -22.91 0.43
N ARG A 204 -15.11 -22.78 1.50
CA ARG A 204 -15.56 -22.32 2.82
C ARG A 204 -15.12 -20.91 3.14
N PHE A 205 -13.96 -20.47 2.65
CA PHE A 205 -13.33 -19.18 2.95
C PHE A 205 -12.92 -18.38 1.70
N PRO A 206 -13.81 -18.16 0.72
CA PRO A 206 -13.44 -17.44 -0.51
C PRO A 206 -12.94 -16.01 -0.24
N ALA A 207 -13.55 -15.27 0.69
CA ALA A 207 -13.17 -13.88 0.96
C ALA A 207 -11.91 -13.76 1.81
N THR A 208 -11.76 -14.57 2.85
CA THR A 208 -10.59 -14.52 3.73
C THR A 208 -9.32 -15.01 3.02
N THR A 209 -9.42 -16.07 2.21
CA THR A 209 -8.29 -16.55 1.38
C THR A 209 -7.85 -15.50 0.37
N TRP A 210 -8.80 -14.84 -0.30
CA TRP A 210 -8.50 -13.71 -1.19
C TRP A 210 -7.81 -12.56 -0.47
N PHE A 211 -8.35 -12.13 0.68
CA PHE A 211 -7.77 -11.01 1.42
C PHE A 211 -6.35 -11.33 1.88
N ARG A 212 -6.11 -12.54 2.38
CA ARG A 212 -4.78 -13.01 2.76
C ARG A 212 -3.80 -12.95 1.59
N SER A 213 -4.18 -13.45 0.41
CA SER A 213 -3.31 -13.40 -0.78
C SER A 213 -3.10 -11.96 -1.27
N MET A 214 -4.15 -11.14 -1.30
CA MET A 214 -4.05 -9.73 -1.68
C MET A 214 -3.07 -8.96 -0.78
N VAL A 215 -3.08 -9.20 0.53
CA VAL A 215 -2.19 -8.50 1.46
C VAL A 215 -0.78 -9.10 1.43
N ARG A 216 -0.65 -10.42 1.51
CA ARG A 216 0.64 -11.13 1.56
C ARG A 216 1.42 -10.98 0.25
N ASP A 217 0.77 -11.23 -0.88
CA ASP A 217 1.40 -11.32 -2.20
C ASP A 217 1.25 -10.01 -2.99
N GLY A 218 0.21 -9.21 -2.68
CA GLY A 218 -0.12 -7.99 -3.42
C GLY A 218 0.47 -6.69 -2.85
N VAL A 219 0.85 -6.60 -1.57
CA VAL A 219 1.43 -5.37 -1.00
C VAL A 219 2.93 -5.28 -1.32
N GLN A 220 3.30 -4.34 -2.17
CA GLN A 220 4.67 -4.17 -2.65
C GLN A 220 5.16 -2.73 -2.43
N SER A 221 6.37 -2.59 -1.88
CA SER A 221 7.03 -1.30 -1.76
C SER A 221 7.88 -1.05 -3.00
N LEU A 222 7.49 -0.09 -3.83
CA LEU A 222 8.21 0.30 -5.04
C LEU A 222 9.40 1.18 -4.67
N VAL A 223 10.56 0.54 -4.46
CA VAL A 223 11.82 1.20 -4.09
C VAL A 223 12.81 0.99 -5.22
N LEU A 224 12.76 1.89 -6.20
CA LEU A 224 13.62 1.79 -7.38
C LEU A 224 15.10 1.88 -7.02
N ASN A 225 15.88 0.92 -7.51
CA ASN A 225 17.32 0.89 -7.34
C ASN A 225 18.00 1.21 -8.68
N SER A 226 18.45 2.44 -8.81
CA SER A 226 19.16 2.97 -9.97
C SER A 226 20.35 2.13 -10.40
N GLN A 227 21.13 1.63 -9.45
CA GLN A 227 22.30 0.80 -9.75
C GLN A 227 21.88 -0.57 -10.30
N ALA A 228 20.80 -1.15 -9.77
CA ALA A 228 20.25 -2.39 -10.29
C ALA A 228 19.68 -2.21 -11.70
N MET A 229 18.95 -1.12 -11.95
CA MET A 229 18.39 -0.79 -13.28
C MET A 229 19.46 -0.50 -14.35
N ARG A 230 20.65 -0.02 -13.95
CA ARG A 230 21.78 0.21 -14.87
C ARG A 230 22.42 -1.10 -15.34
N ARG A 231 22.43 -2.12 -14.49
CA ARG A 231 23.08 -3.40 -14.79
C ARG A 231 22.23 -4.21 -15.77
N PRO A 232 22.86 -5.04 -16.63
CA PRO A 232 22.14 -6.05 -17.39
C PRO A 232 21.31 -6.93 -16.45
N SER A 233 20.04 -7.13 -16.79
CA SER A 233 19.10 -7.90 -15.99
C SER A 233 19.24 -9.40 -16.31
N PRO A 234 19.42 -10.28 -15.30
CA PRO A 234 19.54 -11.72 -15.54
C PRO A 234 18.26 -12.29 -16.17
N PRO A 235 18.31 -13.42 -16.88
CA PRO A 235 17.10 -14.12 -17.31
C PRO A 235 16.34 -14.72 -16.12
N GLY A 236 15.07 -15.08 -16.32
CA GLY A 236 14.27 -15.80 -15.31
C GLY A 236 13.74 -14.94 -14.15
N GLN A 237 13.73 -13.62 -14.28
CA GLN A 237 13.31 -12.68 -13.22
C GLN A 237 11.79 -12.64 -12.94
N GLY A 238 11.02 -13.51 -13.60
CA GLY A 238 9.56 -13.48 -13.61
C GLY A 238 9.00 -12.53 -14.67
N ARG A 239 7.67 -12.58 -14.85
CA ARG A 239 6.95 -11.71 -15.81
C ARG A 239 6.49 -10.39 -15.20
N SER A 240 6.25 -10.36 -13.89
CA SER A 240 5.78 -9.18 -13.17
C SER A 240 6.86 -8.12 -13.06
N PHE A 241 6.47 -6.85 -13.05
CA PHE A 241 7.38 -5.74 -12.78
C PHE A 241 7.91 -5.83 -11.35
N ARG A 242 9.23 -5.77 -11.18
CA ARG A 242 9.85 -5.85 -9.85
C ARG A 242 9.85 -4.49 -9.15
N PRO A 243 9.64 -4.45 -7.82
CA PRO A 243 9.61 -3.19 -7.09
C PRO A 243 10.95 -2.42 -7.09
N ASP A 244 12.08 -3.06 -7.41
CA ASP A 244 13.39 -2.42 -7.53
C ASP A 244 13.72 -1.93 -8.95
N GLY A 245 12.87 -2.23 -9.94
CA GLY A 245 13.07 -1.93 -11.35
C GLY A 245 14.14 -2.78 -12.05
N SER A 246 14.79 -3.73 -11.37
CA SER A 246 15.92 -4.50 -11.91
C SER A 246 15.60 -5.31 -13.16
N ASN A 247 14.32 -5.66 -13.38
CA ASN A 247 13.85 -6.40 -14.55
C ASN A 247 13.23 -5.52 -15.64
N LEU A 248 13.40 -4.20 -15.57
CA LEU A 248 12.87 -3.24 -16.54
C LEU A 248 13.14 -3.63 -18.00
N PRO A 249 14.34 -4.10 -18.41
CA PRO A 249 14.58 -4.55 -19.79
C PRO A 249 13.68 -5.71 -20.23
N TRP A 250 13.42 -6.67 -19.35
CA TRP A 250 12.54 -7.81 -19.67
C TRP A 250 11.09 -7.39 -19.77
N VAL A 251 10.64 -6.50 -18.88
CA VAL A 251 9.25 -6.04 -18.86
C VAL A 251 8.96 -5.19 -20.10
N ILE A 252 9.88 -4.32 -20.50
CA ILE A 252 9.74 -3.51 -21.73
C ILE A 252 9.72 -4.39 -22.98
N GLU A 253 10.62 -5.37 -23.08
CA GLU A 253 10.61 -6.29 -24.22
C GLU A 253 9.30 -7.05 -24.35
N ARG A 254 8.79 -7.53 -23.22
CA ARG A 254 7.51 -8.24 -23.16
C ARG A 254 6.37 -7.33 -23.59
N LEU A 255 6.31 -6.10 -23.08
CA LEU A 255 5.30 -5.12 -23.48
C LEU A 255 5.36 -4.85 -24.99
N LYS A 256 6.57 -4.68 -25.54
CA LYS A 256 6.79 -4.46 -26.97
C LYS A 256 6.35 -5.64 -27.84
N SER A 257 6.59 -6.87 -27.36
CA SER A 257 6.28 -8.10 -28.10
C SER A 257 4.79 -8.49 -28.01
N ASP A 258 4.23 -8.46 -26.80
CA ASP A 258 2.87 -8.94 -26.52
C ASP A 258 1.81 -7.86 -26.82
N HIS A 259 2.15 -6.58 -26.60
CA HIS A 259 1.22 -5.45 -26.71
C HIS A 259 1.88 -4.21 -27.36
N PRO A 260 2.24 -4.29 -28.66
CA PRO A 260 2.97 -3.22 -29.35
C PRO A 260 2.26 -1.86 -29.31
N ASP A 261 0.92 -1.84 -29.35
CA ASP A 261 0.12 -0.61 -29.25
C ASP A 261 0.31 0.09 -27.89
N ARG A 262 0.33 -0.68 -26.79
CA ARG A 262 0.56 -0.13 -25.44
C ARG A 262 2.00 0.34 -25.26
N PHE A 263 2.96 -0.37 -25.85
CA PHE A 263 4.35 0.07 -25.89
C PHE A 263 4.49 1.40 -26.63
N ALA A 264 3.82 1.58 -27.77
CA ALA A 264 3.84 2.82 -28.53
C ALA A 264 3.23 3.99 -27.73
N GLN A 265 2.10 3.75 -27.05
CA GLN A 265 1.48 4.76 -26.17
C GLN A 265 2.38 5.11 -24.98
N TRP A 266 3.01 4.12 -24.35
CA TRP A 266 3.97 4.34 -23.27
C TRP A 266 5.16 5.18 -23.75
N LEU A 267 5.73 4.86 -24.91
CA LEU A 267 6.85 5.60 -25.48
C LEU A 267 6.45 7.06 -25.78
N GLN A 268 5.27 7.28 -26.37
CA GLN A 268 4.72 8.61 -26.60
C GLN A 268 4.54 9.40 -25.29
N HIS A 269 4.10 8.73 -24.23
CA HIS A 269 3.96 9.37 -22.92
C HIS A 269 5.33 9.74 -22.32
N VAL A 270 6.34 8.86 -22.40
CA VAL A 270 7.70 9.21 -21.94
C VAL A 270 8.28 10.37 -22.74
N GLN A 271 8.01 10.42 -24.05
CA GLN A 271 8.46 11.50 -24.94
C GLN A 271 7.92 12.89 -24.55
N THR A 272 6.81 12.99 -23.80
CA THR A 272 6.34 14.29 -23.29
C THR A 272 7.33 14.90 -22.28
N ALA A 273 8.02 14.06 -21.52
CA ALA A 273 9.05 14.46 -20.55
C ALA A 273 10.47 14.49 -21.14
N LEU A 274 10.73 13.67 -22.16
CA LEU A 274 12.02 13.58 -22.85
C LEU A 274 11.81 13.73 -24.38
N PRO A 275 11.64 14.96 -24.90
CA PRO A 275 11.35 15.19 -26.32
C PRO A 275 12.43 14.67 -27.27
N ASP A 276 13.68 14.62 -26.80
CA ASP A 276 14.82 14.11 -27.57
C ASP A 276 14.83 12.58 -27.66
N LEU A 277 13.98 11.86 -26.93
CA LEU A 277 13.90 10.40 -26.97
C LEU A 277 13.21 9.95 -28.27
N ILE A 278 13.93 9.24 -29.15
CA ILE A 278 13.33 8.63 -30.34
C ILE A 278 12.73 7.25 -30.01
N GLY A 279 13.42 6.45 -29.20
CA GLY A 279 12.99 5.07 -28.99
C GLY A 279 13.78 4.35 -27.91
N ILE A 280 13.20 3.24 -27.46
CA ILE A 280 13.78 2.36 -26.46
C ILE A 280 13.79 0.95 -27.04
N GLU A 281 14.95 0.34 -27.03
CA GLU A 281 15.18 -1.03 -27.45
C GLU A 281 15.79 -1.81 -26.29
N THR A 282 15.74 -3.14 -26.38
CA THR A 282 16.37 -4.00 -25.41
C THR A 282 17.25 -5.00 -26.15
N VAL A 283 18.43 -5.28 -25.60
CA VAL A 283 19.41 -6.17 -26.22
C VAL A 283 19.72 -7.28 -25.25
N GLU A 284 19.58 -8.52 -25.72
CA GLU A 284 20.00 -9.72 -25.01
C GLU A 284 21.43 -10.06 -25.38
N ARG A 285 22.28 -10.24 -24.36
CA ARG A 285 23.65 -10.69 -24.52
C ARG A 285 23.68 -12.20 -24.81
N PRO A 286 24.38 -12.65 -25.85
CA PRO A 286 24.41 -14.08 -26.19
C PRO A 286 25.17 -14.93 -25.17
N GLU A 287 26.12 -14.35 -24.43
CA GLU A 287 26.98 -15.11 -23.51
C GLU A 287 26.24 -15.59 -22.26
N ASP A 288 25.41 -14.73 -21.67
CA ASP A 288 24.79 -14.93 -20.35
C ASP A 288 23.26 -14.74 -20.37
N ARG A 289 22.69 -14.47 -21.55
CA ARG A 289 21.27 -14.13 -21.76
C ARG A 289 20.78 -12.97 -20.89
N HIS A 290 21.67 -12.10 -20.42
CA HIS A 290 21.26 -10.91 -19.70
C HIS A 290 20.73 -9.87 -20.68
N ARG A 291 19.71 -9.13 -20.28
CA ARG A 291 19.08 -8.11 -21.11
C ARG A 291 19.30 -6.72 -20.55
N TYR A 292 19.63 -5.76 -21.41
CA TYR A 292 19.82 -4.36 -21.04
C TYR A 292 19.07 -3.41 -21.98
N LEU A 293 18.87 -2.16 -21.56
CA LEU A 293 18.19 -1.15 -22.37
C LEU A 293 19.18 -0.45 -23.31
N MET A 294 18.70 -0.10 -24.49
CA MET A 294 19.34 0.82 -25.44
C MET A 294 18.37 1.97 -25.70
N VAL A 295 18.76 3.17 -25.30
CA VAL A 295 17.94 4.38 -25.43
C VAL A 295 18.47 5.21 -26.58
N ARG A 296 17.64 5.48 -27.58
CA ARG A 296 18.00 6.22 -28.79
C ARG A 296 17.51 7.66 -28.72
N PHE A 297 18.40 8.62 -28.95
CA PHE A 297 18.11 10.05 -28.92
C PHE A 297 18.13 10.70 -30.31
N ALA A 298 17.53 11.88 -30.42
CA ALA A 298 17.37 12.64 -31.66
C ALA A 298 18.69 13.08 -32.31
N ASN A 299 19.74 13.24 -31.50
CA ASN A 299 21.09 13.53 -31.94
C ASN A 299 21.80 12.32 -32.61
N GLY A 300 21.14 11.16 -32.70
CA GLY A 300 21.69 9.93 -33.27
C GLY A 300 22.45 9.07 -32.26
N GLU A 301 22.60 9.52 -31.01
CA GLU A 301 23.24 8.73 -29.97
C GLU A 301 22.33 7.59 -29.51
N THR A 302 22.94 6.42 -29.29
CA THR A 302 22.27 5.28 -28.66
C THR A 302 23.05 4.90 -27.41
N VAL A 303 22.41 5.07 -26.26
CA VAL A 303 23.05 4.95 -24.94
C VAL A 303 22.51 3.71 -24.22
N PRO A 304 23.40 2.81 -23.76
CA PRO A 304 22.98 1.64 -22.97
C PRO A 304 22.53 2.04 -21.56
N SER A 305 21.76 1.19 -20.88
CA SER A 305 21.21 1.45 -19.53
C SER A 305 22.20 1.98 -18.51
N TRP A 306 23.47 1.54 -18.54
CA TRP A 306 24.52 2.02 -17.62
C TRP A 306 25.07 3.42 -17.94
N GLY A 307 24.85 3.92 -19.16
CA GLY A 307 25.18 5.30 -19.57
C GLY A 307 24.01 6.27 -19.44
N VAL A 308 22.80 5.78 -19.22
CA VAL A 308 21.58 6.61 -19.09
C VAL A 308 21.52 7.28 -17.71
N SER A 309 21.00 8.51 -17.67
CA SER A 309 20.82 9.26 -16.42
C SER A 309 19.89 8.52 -15.45
N ASP A 310 20.09 8.72 -14.13
CA ASP A 310 19.22 8.11 -13.12
C ASP A 310 17.75 8.53 -13.29
N GLY A 311 17.50 9.83 -13.45
CA GLY A 311 16.16 10.37 -13.64
C GLY A 311 15.44 9.79 -14.85
N THR A 312 16.16 9.51 -15.95
CA THR A 312 15.58 8.83 -17.11
C THR A 312 15.16 7.40 -16.76
N LEU A 313 16.01 6.59 -16.12
CA LEU A 313 15.64 5.22 -15.74
C LEU A 313 14.44 5.18 -14.78
N ARG A 314 14.41 6.10 -13.81
CA ARG A 314 13.27 6.23 -12.87
C ARG A 314 12.00 6.67 -13.58
N LEU A 315 12.07 7.63 -14.51
CA LEU A 315 10.95 8.03 -15.35
C LEU A 315 10.39 6.83 -16.13
N LEU A 316 11.25 6.03 -16.76
CA LEU A 316 10.83 4.82 -17.47
C LEU A 316 10.14 3.83 -16.53
N ALA A 317 10.75 3.56 -15.38
CA ALA A 317 10.24 2.59 -14.41
C ALA A 317 8.93 3.01 -13.74
N LEU A 318 8.72 4.30 -13.44
CA LEU A 318 7.51 4.81 -12.80
C LEU A 318 6.35 5.01 -13.77
N THR A 319 6.63 5.22 -15.05
CA THR A 319 5.57 5.40 -16.07
C THR A 319 5.07 4.08 -16.65
N LEU A 320 5.91 3.05 -16.65
CA LEU A 320 5.60 1.74 -17.23
C LEU A 320 4.37 1.05 -16.62
N PRO A 321 4.13 1.05 -15.29
CA PRO A 321 3.01 0.34 -14.67
C PRO A 321 1.63 0.65 -15.26
N ALA A 322 1.40 1.88 -15.72
CA ALA A 322 0.13 2.31 -16.34
C ALA A 322 -0.21 1.55 -17.63
N TYR A 323 0.80 0.99 -18.30
CA TYR A 323 0.65 0.33 -19.59
C TYR A 323 0.70 -1.19 -19.47
N LEU A 324 1.09 -1.73 -18.32
CA LEU A 324 1.17 -3.17 -18.10
C LEU A 324 -0.23 -3.77 -17.94
N PRO A 325 -0.61 -4.79 -18.73
CA PRO A 325 -1.92 -5.44 -18.65
C PRO A 325 -2.12 -6.21 -17.33
N ASP A 326 -1.04 -6.79 -16.82
CA ASP A 326 -1.04 -7.68 -15.65
C ASP A 326 -0.73 -6.94 -14.34
N ILE A 327 -0.78 -5.60 -14.33
CA ILE A 327 -0.52 -4.83 -13.10
C ILE A 327 -1.68 -5.05 -12.11
N GLY A 328 -1.34 -5.37 -10.86
CA GLY A 328 -2.31 -5.62 -9.81
C GLY A 328 -1.66 -5.54 -8.43
N GLY A 329 -2.48 -5.55 -7.38
CA GLY A 329 -2.01 -5.43 -6.00
C GLY A 329 -2.00 -3.99 -5.50
N ILE A 330 -1.16 -3.74 -4.49
CA ILE A 330 -1.10 -2.48 -3.74
C ILE A 330 0.36 -2.03 -3.72
N TYR A 331 0.66 -0.90 -4.36
CA TYR A 331 1.98 -0.31 -4.47
C TYR A 331 2.13 0.83 -3.47
N LEU A 332 3.13 0.71 -2.59
CA LEU A 332 3.55 1.75 -1.67
C LEU A 332 4.77 2.44 -2.30
N ILE A 333 4.65 3.74 -2.59
CA ILE A 333 5.69 4.51 -3.29
C ILE A 333 6.09 5.68 -2.40
N GLU A 334 7.38 5.81 -2.10
CA GLU A 334 7.90 6.95 -1.34
C GLU A 334 8.78 7.82 -2.25
N GLU A 335 8.47 9.11 -2.25
CA GLU A 335 9.19 10.16 -2.98
C GLU A 335 9.49 9.78 -4.45
N PRO A 336 8.46 9.44 -5.26
CA PRO A 336 8.66 9.05 -6.67
C PRO A 336 9.35 10.15 -7.50
N GLU A 337 9.24 11.41 -7.09
CA GLU A 337 9.92 12.55 -7.70
C GLU A 337 11.44 12.55 -7.55
N ASN A 338 11.99 11.78 -6.59
CA ASN A 338 13.40 11.90 -6.23
C ASN A 338 14.30 11.46 -7.38
N GLY A 339 15.23 12.35 -7.75
CA GLY A 339 16.15 12.14 -8.86
C GLY A 339 15.53 12.36 -10.25
N ILE A 340 14.27 12.77 -10.34
CA ILE A 340 13.58 13.09 -11.60
C ILE A 340 13.59 14.60 -11.83
N HIS A 341 13.79 15.00 -13.08
CA HIS A 341 13.73 16.41 -13.45
C HIS A 341 12.33 16.98 -13.19
N PRO A 342 12.16 18.18 -12.61
CA PRO A 342 10.84 18.73 -12.28
C PRO A 342 9.83 18.72 -13.43
N GLN A 343 10.27 19.02 -14.66
CA GLN A 343 9.40 19.00 -15.85
C GLN A 343 8.87 17.60 -16.20
N ALA A 344 9.55 16.54 -15.74
CA ALA A 344 9.14 15.15 -15.98
C ALA A 344 8.24 14.58 -14.86
N VAL A 345 8.10 15.29 -13.73
CA VAL A 345 7.28 14.85 -12.59
C VAL A 345 5.79 14.80 -12.96
N GLU A 346 5.32 15.72 -13.80
CA GLU A 346 3.94 15.71 -14.30
C GLU A 346 3.64 14.42 -15.07
N THR A 347 4.51 14.00 -15.99
CA THR A 347 4.41 12.73 -16.73
C THR A 347 4.35 11.52 -15.78
N VAL A 348 5.16 11.53 -14.72
CA VAL A 348 5.11 10.48 -13.69
C VAL A 348 3.76 10.48 -12.98
N TYR A 349 3.25 11.64 -12.55
CA TYR A 349 1.94 11.75 -11.92
C TYR A 349 0.81 11.24 -12.83
N GLN A 350 0.80 11.64 -14.11
CA GLN A 350 -0.21 11.20 -15.07
C GLN A 350 -0.20 9.69 -15.25
N ALA A 351 0.98 9.07 -15.28
CA ALA A 351 1.11 7.62 -15.38
C ALA A 351 0.58 6.92 -14.13
N LEU A 352 1.06 7.32 -12.94
CA LEU A 352 0.68 6.68 -11.67
C LEU A 352 -0.82 6.83 -11.38
N SER A 353 -1.41 8.00 -11.66
CA SER A 353 -2.85 8.23 -11.48
C SER A 353 -3.73 7.46 -12.48
N SER A 354 -3.14 6.97 -13.58
CA SER A 354 -3.80 6.16 -14.62
C SER A 354 -3.66 4.65 -14.40
N VAL A 355 -3.11 4.20 -13.27
CA VAL A 355 -3.05 2.77 -12.91
C VAL A 355 -4.37 2.36 -12.26
N TYR A 356 -5.31 1.84 -13.06
CA TYR A 356 -6.66 1.49 -12.57
C TYR A 356 -6.78 0.08 -11.96
N ASN A 357 -5.91 -0.85 -12.35
CA ASN A 357 -5.99 -2.26 -11.93
C ASN A 357 -5.20 -2.56 -10.64
N ALA A 358 -4.48 -1.57 -10.10
CA ALA A 358 -3.74 -1.65 -8.85
C ALA A 358 -4.08 -0.46 -7.96
N GLN A 359 -3.81 -0.58 -6.67
CA GLN A 359 -3.93 0.53 -5.72
C GLN A 359 -2.56 1.15 -5.46
N LEU A 360 -2.43 2.46 -5.57
CA LEU A 360 -1.18 3.19 -5.39
C LEU A 360 -1.31 4.17 -4.23
N LEU A 361 -0.45 4.02 -3.23
CA LEU A 361 -0.30 4.94 -2.12
C LEU A 361 1.07 5.61 -2.21
N VAL A 362 1.07 6.90 -2.51
CA VAL A 362 2.27 7.67 -2.85
C VAL A 362 2.57 8.70 -1.77
N ALA A 363 3.64 8.55 -1.00
CA ALA A 363 4.12 9.62 -0.14
C ALA A 363 5.02 10.58 -0.94
N SER A 364 4.71 11.87 -0.91
CA SER A 364 5.45 12.88 -1.66
C SER A 364 5.59 14.17 -0.86
N HIS A 365 6.72 14.85 -1.09
CA HIS A 365 7.01 16.18 -0.58
C HIS A 365 7.15 17.20 -1.72
N SER A 366 6.95 16.79 -2.97
CA SER A 366 7.15 17.62 -4.14
C SER A 366 5.97 18.57 -4.38
N PRO A 367 6.21 19.89 -4.35
CA PRO A 367 5.24 20.86 -4.82
C PRO A 367 4.82 20.61 -6.27
N VAL A 368 5.74 20.11 -7.10
CA VAL A 368 5.50 19.88 -8.53
C VAL A 368 4.58 18.68 -8.75
N LEU A 369 4.73 17.61 -7.96
CA LEU A 369 3.81 16.47 -8.02
C LEU A 369 2.42 16.92 -7.57
N LEU A 370 2.34 17.72 -6.50
CA LEU A 370 1.08 18.19 -5.95
C LEU A 370 0.35 19.22 -6.80
N ALA A 371 1.09 19.98 -7.60
CA ALA A 371 0.50 20.89 -8.57
C ALA A 371 -0.46 20.21 -9.55
N ASN A 372 -0.24 18.91 -9.80
CA ASN A 372 -1.03 18.11 -10.73
C ASN A 372 -2.16 17.32 -10.05
N ALA A 373 -2.12 17.19 -8.72
CA ALA A 373 -3.01 16.32 -7.96
C ALA A 373 -4.41 16.90 -7.76
N ARG A 374 -5.44 16.05 -7.77
CA ARG A 374 -6.79 16.46 -7.36
C ARG A 374 -6.93 16.40 -5.85
N LEU A 375 -7.65 17.34 -5.23
CA LEU A 375 -7.84 17.40 -3.77
C LEU A 375 -8.37 16.11 -3.14
N ARG A 376 -9.23 15.37 -3.84
CA ARG A 376 -9.76 14.06 -3.38
C ARG A 376 -8.73 12.93 -3.35
N GLU A 377 -7.66 13.06 -4.14
CA GLU A 377 -6.55 12.12 -4.21
C GLU A 377 -5.54 12.41 -3.09
N VAL A 378 -5.52 13.64 -2.55
CA VAL A 378 -4.57 14.06 -1.51
C VAL A 378 -5.06 13.72 -0.11
N LEU A 379 -4.18 13.16 0.72
CA LEU A 379 -4.31 13.05 2.17
C LEU A 379 -3.26 13.96 2.81
N CYS A 380 -3.73 14.96 3.57
CA CYS A 380 -2.91 15.90 4.30
C CYS A 380 -2.61 15.36 5.71
N PHE A 381 -1.33 15.26 6.04
CA PHE A 381 -0.80 14.76 7.30
C PHE A 381 -0.28 15.92 8.12
N GLY A 382 -0.96 16.23 9.21
CA GLY A 382 -0.54 17.21 10.20
C GLY A 382 0.06 16.55 11.43
N ARG A 383 0.81 17.34 12.23
CA ARG A 383 1.25 16.94 13.56
C ARG A 383 0.51 17.75 14.61
N THR A 384 -0.09 17.06 15.57
CA THR A 384 -0.79 17.70 16.69
C THR A 384 0.20 18.33 17.67
N ARG A 385 -0.29 19.17 18.59
CA ARG A 385 0.53 19.73 19.68
C ARG A 385 1.17 18.64 20.56
N ASP A 386 0.46 17.55 20.77
CA ASP A 386 0.93 16.37 21.51
C ASP A 386 1.87 15.48 20.67
N GLY A 387 2.17 15.90 19.44
CA GLY A 387 3.10 15.22 18.52
C GLY A 387 2.48 14.09 17.71
N ALA A 388 1.17 13.86 17.78
CA ALA A 388 0.49 12.75 17.09
C ALA A 388 0.18 13.09 15.63
N THR A 389 0.07 12.06 14.79
CA THR A 389 -0.33 12.23 13.39
C THR A 389 -1.83 12.45 13.26
N ALA A 390 -2.22 13.55 12.64
CA ALA A 390 -3.59 13.82 12.18
C ALA A 390 -3.65 13.69 10.66
N ILE A 391 -4.73 13.14 10.12
CA ILE A 391 -4.93 12.97 8.67
C ILE A 391 -6.28 13.55 8.30
N VAL A 392 -6.32 14.31 7.22
CA VAL A 392 -7.56 14.81 6.60
C VAL A 392 -7.45 14.71 5.08
N ARG A 393 -8.55 14.42 4.40
CA ARG A 393 -8.58 14.42 2.93
C ARG A 393 -8.51 15.85 2.41
N GLY A 394 -7.83 16.09 1.30
CA GLY A 394 -7.54 17.44 0.80
C GLY A 394 -8.80 18.25 0.51
N ASP A 395 -9.85 17.64 -0.03
CA ASP A 395 -11.16 18.28 -0.29
C ASP A 395 -11.98 18.57 0.99
N GLN A 396 -11.57 18.00 2.12
CA GLN A 396 -12.18 18.22 3.44
C GLN A 396 -11.31 19.11 4.34
N HIS A 397 -10.09 19.42 3.94
CA HIS A 397 -9.16 20.19 4.76
C HIS A 397 -9.70 21.62 4.96
N PRO A 398 -9.81 22.13 6.20
CA PRO A 398 -10.46 23.42 6.50
C PRO A 398 -9.92 24.59 5.67
N ARG A 399 -8.60 24.67 5.49
CA ARG A 399 -7.95 25.72 4.69
C ARG A 399 -8.01 25.50 3.18
N LEU A 400 -8.21 24.27 2.72
CA LEU A 400 -8.28 23.94 1.28
C LEU A 400 -9.70 24.00 0.74
N LYS A 401 -10.70 23.80 1.61
CA LYS A 401 -12.12 23.77 1.24
C LYS A 401 -12.62 25.11 0.69
N GLU A 402 -12.03 26.21 1.16
CA GLU A 402 -12.32 27.57 0.70
C GLU A 402 -11.41 28.02 -0.45
N TRP A 403 -10.36 27.25 -0.75
CA TRP A 403 -9.44 27.53 -1.85
C TRP A 403 -10.03 27.01 -3.16
N HIS A 404 -10.66 27.91 -3.91
CA HIS A 404 -11.11 27.65 -5.27
C HIS A 404 -9.93 27.42 -6.24
N ASP A 405 -10.20 26.65 -7.30
CA ASP A 405 -9.36 26.02 -8.35
C ASP A 405 -8.16 26.80 -8.97
N SER A 406 -7.82 28.01 -8.51
CA SER A 406 -6.76 28.84 -9.11
C SER A 406 -5.40 28.78 -8.40
N ALA A 407 -5.31 28.22 -7.19
CA ALA A 407 -4.07 28.23 -6.41
C ALA A 407 -3.46 26.82 -6.30
N ASN A 408 -2.29 26.67 -6.92
CA ASN A 408 -1.51 25.43 -6.98
C ASN A 408 -1.26 24.87 -5.58
N ILE A 409 -1.79 23.67 -5.28
CA ILE A 409 -1.63 22.96 -3.99
C ILE A 409 -0.14 22.85 -3.60
N GLY A 410 0.75 22.76 -4.59
CA GLY A 410 2.19 22.78 -4.37
C GLY A 410 2.69 24.05 -3.69
N LEU A 411 2.10 25.22 -3.99
CA LEU A 411 2.44 26.48 -3.35
C LEU A 411 2.10 26.47 -1.85
N LEU A 412 1.01 25.81 -1.46
CA LEU A 412 0.62 25.67 -0.06
C LEU A 412 1.62 24.83 0.73
N LEU A 413 2.06 23.71 0.15
CA LEU A 413 3.11 22.90 0.76
C LEU A 413 4.40 23.72 0.87
N ALA A 414 4.80 24.42 -0.20
CA ALA A 414 5.99 25.27 -0.21
C ALA A 414 5.92 26.40 0.84
N SER A 415 4.73 26.93 1.10
CA SER A 415 4.49 27.96 2.12
C SER A 415 4.39 27.41 3.55
N GLY A 416 4.41 26.09 3.75
CA GLY A 416 4.29 25.45 5.06
C GLY A 416 2.89 25.49 5.67
N VAL A 417 1.86 25.70 4.84
CA VAL A 417 0.45 25.75 5.28
C VAL A 417 -0.14 24.34 5.47
N LEU A 418 0.42 23.34 4.79
CA LEU A 418 0.03 21.93 4.79
C LEU A 418 0.92 21.05 5.67
#